data_AF-A0A9E1S5D1-F1
#
_entry.id   AF-A0A9E1S5D1-F1
#
_cell.length_a   1.000
_cell.length_b   1.000
_cell.length_c   1.000
_cell.angle_alpha   90.00
_cell.angle_beta   90.00
_cell.angle_gamma   90.00
#
_symmetry.space_group_name_H-M   'P 1'
#
loop_
_entity.id
_entity.type
_entity.pdbx_description
1 polymer ?
#
loop_
_entity_poly.entity_id
_entity_poly.type
_entity_poly.pdbx_seq_one_letter_code
_entity_poly.pdbx_strand_id
1 'polypeptide(L)'
;MTLMAISVAIFVLLGIEHVRQQARDSFASTVSGVDLIVGAKTGSLNLLLYSVFRIGSPTDNIRWETYEQVVADPAVAWAIPISLGDSHEGHRVVGTTSAYFDHFSYGKKRRLEFTNGAPFEGTFDAVLGSEVAKTLGYKVD
;
A
#
# COMPACT_ATOMS: atom_id res chain seq x y z
N MET A 1 1.87 -3.35 47.21
CA MET A 1 1.07 -2.51 46.28
C MET A 1 1.92 -1.88 45.18
N THR A 2 3.01 -1.17 45.49
CA THR A 2 3.89 -0.54 44.49
C THR A 2 4.49 -1.53 43.48
N LEU A 3 4.97 -2.68 43.96
CA LEU A 3 5.53 -3.74 43.12
C LEU A 3 4.52 -4.30 42.11
N MET A 4 3.26 -4.46 42.54
CA MET A 4 2.16 -4.93 41.69
C MET A 4 1.79 -3.88 40.63
N ALA A 5 1.78 -2.60 41.01
CA ALA A 5 1.54 -1.49 40.08
C ALA A 5 2.65 -1.38 39.01
N ILE A 6 3.91 -1.53 39.42
CA ILE A 6 5.06 -1.53 38.50
C ILE A 6 4.97 -2.72 37.53
N SER A 7 4.67 -3.93 38.03
CA SER A 7 4.49 -5.11 37.18
C SER A 7 3.38 -4.93 36.15
N VAL A 8 2.23 -4.36 36.55
CA VAL A 8 1.12 -4.08 35.63
C VAL A 8 1.52 -3.03 34.59
N ALA A 9 2.19 -1.95 34.98
CA ALA A 9 2.63 -0.90 34.06
C ALA A 9 3.61 -1.45 33.01
N ILE A 10 4.59 -2.26 33.42
CA ILE A 10 5.54 -2.90 32.51
C ILE A 10 4.81 -3.88 31.58
N PHE A 11 3.89 -4.69 32.10
CA PHE A 11 3.14 -5.65 31.30
C PHE A 11 2.29 -4.96 30.22
N VAL A 12 1.60 -3.87 30.56
CA VAL A 12 0.82 -3.08 29.61
C VAL A 12 1.74 -2.45 28.54
N LEU A 13 2.87 -1.88 28.95
CA LEU A 13 3.83 -1.29 28.02
C LEU A 13 4.35 -2.32 27.01
N LEU A 14 4.78 -3.49 27.50
CA LEU A 14 5.25 -4.58 26.65
C LEU A 14 4.14 -5.17 25.79
N GLY A 15 2.92 -5.30 26.30
CA GLY A 15 1.76 -5.78 25.55
C GLY A 15 1.41 -4.88 24.38
N ILE A 16 1.37 -3.56 24.60
CA ILE A 16 1.14 -2.58 23.53
C ILE A 16 2.25 -2.66 22.48
N GLU A 17 3.51 -2.73 22.90
CA GLU A 17 4.64 -2.85 21.98
C GLU A 17 4.56 -4.12 21.15
N HIS A 18 4.23 -5.26 21.77
CA HIS A 18 4.11 -6.54 21.10
C HIS A 18 2.97 -6.54 20.08
N VAL A 19 1.78 -6.05 20.44
CA VAL A 19 0.64 -5.93 19.53
C VAL A 19 0.97 -5.01 18.36
N ARG A 20 1.64 -3.88 18.65
CA ARG A 20 2.09 -2.95 17.61
C ARG A 20 3.05 -3.61 16.64
N GLN A 21 4.02 -4.39 17.13
CA GLN A 21 4.99 -5.09 16.29
C GLN A 21 4.31 -6.18 15.45
N GLN A 22 3.46 -7.01 16.07
CA GLN A 22 2.71 -8.05 15.34
C GLN A 22 1.79 -7.48 14.27
N ALA A 23 1.14 -6.35 14.54
CA ALA A 23 0.33 -5.66 13.54
C ALA A 23 1.21 -5.23 12.35
N ARG A 24 2.38 -4.62 12.62
CA ARG A 24 3.35 -4.23 11.58
C ARG A 24 3.81 -5.42 10.74
N ASP A 25 4.17 -6.53 11.36
CA ASP A 25 4.68 -7.71 10.68
C ASP A 25 3.57 -8.36 9.82
N SER A 26 2.34 -8.41 10.35
CA SER A 26 1.17 -8.89 9.61
C SER A 26 0.89 -8.02 8.38
N PHE A 27 1.07 -6.71 8.51
CA PHE A 27 0.93 -5.77 7.42
C PHE A 27 2.05 -5.92 6.38
N ALA A 28 3.31 -6.05 6.79
CA ALA A 28 4.41 -6.32 5.86
C ALA A 28 4.18 -7.61 5.05
N SER A 29 3.54 -8.63 5.64
CA SER A 29 3.25 -9.90 4.97
C SER A 29 2.14 -9.82 3.90
N THR A 30 1.41 -8.71 3.80
CA THR A 30 0.29 -8.57 2.85
C THR A 30 0.75 -8.21 1.44
N VAL A 31 1.89 -7.54 1.30
CA VAL A 31 2.50 -7.26 0.00
C VAL A 31 3.59 -8.29 -0.23
N SER A 32 3.38 -9.15 -1.21
CA SER A 32 4.34 -10.19 -1.54
C SER A 32 5.12 -9.77 -2.78
N GLY A 33 6.43 -10.01 -2.74
CA GLY A 33 7.33 -9.73 -3.86
C GLY A 33 7.84 -8.29 -3.96
N VAL A 34 7.60 -7.42 -2.98
CA VAL A 34 8.21 -6.08 -2.93
C VAL A 34 9.35 -6.09 -1.91
N ASP A 35 10.56 -5.78 -2.37
CA ASP A 35 11.76 -5.73 -1.51
C ASP A 35 11.93 -4.35 -0.84
N LEU A 36 11.47 -3.28 -1.49
CA LEU A 36 11.68 -1.91 -1.04
C LEU A 36 10.49 -1.00 -1.37
N ILE A 37 10.11 -0.15 -0.41
CA ILE A 37 9.18 0.96 -0.62
C ILE A 37 9.97 2.27 -0.53
N VAL A 38 9.87 3.10 -1.56
CA VAL A 38 10.53 4.40 -1.64
C VAL A 38 9.48 5.49 -1.67
N GLY A 39 9.67 6.53 -0.86
CA GLY A 39 8.77 7.69 -0.82
C GLY A 39 9.45 8.92 -0.24
N ALA A 40 8.71 10.03 -0.15
CA ALA A 40 9.22 11.25 0.44
C ALA A 40 9.55 11.06 1.94
N LYS A 41 10.28 12.02 2.51
CA LYS A 41 10.77 11.97 3.87
C LYS A 41 9.61 11.82 4.87
N THR A 42 9.48 10.62 5.44
CA THR A 42 8.45 10.27 6.43
C THR A 42 8.95 9.13 7.33
N GLY A 43 8.20 8.78 8.38
CA GLY A 43 8.50 7.59 9.18
C GLY A 43 8.25 6.31 8.40
N SER A 44 9.13 5.31 8.50
CA SER A 44 9.03 4.03 7.76
C SER A 44 7.68 3.34 7.91
N LEU A 45 7.07 3.41 9.11
CA LEU A 45 5.72 2.90 9.33
C LEU A 45 4.68 3.66 8.51
N ASN A 46 4.74 4.99 8.53
CA ASN A 46 3.76 5.80 7.83
C ASN A 46 3.88 5.57 6.32
N LEU A 47 5.10 5.45 5.80
CA LEU A 47 5.33 5.09 4.39
C LEU A 47 4.68 3.75 4.04
N LEU A 48 4.90 2.71 4.85
CA LEU A 48 4.31 1.39 4.64
C LEU A 48 2.78 1.43 4.72
N LEU A 49 2.23 2.00 5.79
CA LEU A 49 0.79 2.05 6.02
C LEU A 49 0.07 2.89 4.96
N TYR A 50 0.64 4.02 4.57
CA TYR A 50 0.04 4.88 3.56
C TYR A 50 0.12 4.26 2.17
N SER A 51 1.27 3.71 1.78
CA SER A 51 1.50 3.13 0.45
C SER A 51 0.70 1.85 0.21
N VAL A 52 0.70 0.94 1.20
CA VAL A 52 0.13 -0.40 1.05
C VAL A 52 -1.31 -0.44 1.53
N PHE A 53 -1.54 0.03 2.76
CA PHE A 53 -2.84 -0.10 3.42
C PHE A 53 -3.73 1.10 3.18
N ARG A 54 -3.18 2.18 2.61
CA ARG A 54 -3.89 3.42 2.43
C ARG A 54 -4.43 3.93 3.79
N ILE A 55 -3.65 3.76 4.85
CA ILE A 55 -3.96 4.22 6.21
C ILE A 55 -2.99 5.33 6.59
N GLY A 56 -3.51 6.36 7.25
CA GLY A 56 -2.72 7.50 7.72
C GLY A 56 -2.82 8.72 6.80
N SER A 57 -1.92 9.67 7.05
CA SER A 57 -1.90 10.98 6.42
C SER A 57 -1.07 10.97 5.14
N PRO A 58 -1.44 11.77 4.13
CA PRO A 58 -0.63 11.97 2.94
C PRO A 58 0.79 12.39 3.28
N THR A 59 1.74 11.83 2.55
CA THR A 59 3.11 12.32 2.51
C THR A 59 3.30 13.06 1.19
N ASP A 60 4.32 13.92 1.12
CA ASP A 60 4.70 14.52 -0.15
C ASP A 60 4.98 13.45 -1.20
N ASN A 61 4.72 13.79 -2.46
CA ASN A 61 5.07 12.93 -3.59
C ASN A 61 6.58 13.05 -3.88
N ILE A 62 7.18 11.96 -4.36
CA ILE A 62 8.48 12.04 -5.01
C ILE A 62 8.30 12.68 -6.39
N ARG A 63 9.31 13.44 -6.84
CA ARG A 63 9.28 13.99 -8.19
C ARG A 63 9.41 12.88 -9.23
N TRP A 64 8.82 13.07 -10.40
CA TRP A 64 8.87 12.08 -11.48
C TRP A 64 10.30 11.77 -11.92
N GLU A 65 11.18 12.77 -11.97
CA GLU A 65 12.58 12.58 -12.34
C GLU A 65 13.32 11.70 -11.32
N THR A 66 12.92 11.73 -10.05
CA THR A 66 13.48 10.85 -9.02
C THR A 66 13.03 9.40 -9.24
N TYR A 67 11.78 9.18 -9.66
CA TYR A 67 11.34 7.85 -10.05
C TYR A 67 12.13 7.32 -11.25
N GLU A 68 12.32 8.14 -12.29
CA GLU A 68 13.12 7.74 -13.48
C GLU A 68 14.56 7.38 -13.13
N GLN A 69 15.18 8.12 -12.20
CA GLN A 69 16.53 7.79 -11.71
C GLN A 69 16.59 6.44 -10.99
N VAL A 70 15.57 6.12 -10.19
CA VAL A 70 15.50 4.83 -9.47
C VAL A 70 15.34 3.68 -10.45
N VAL A 71 14.45 3.82 -11.44
CA VAL A 71 14.18 2.74 -12.42
C VAL A 71 15.31 2.57 -13.43
N ALA A 72 16.14 3.59 -13.63
CA ALA A 72 17.33 3.49 -14.46
C ALA A 72 18.47 2.67 -13.82
N ASP A 73 18.40 2.38 -12.52
CA ASP A 73 19.40 1.56 -11.84
C ASP A 73 19.30 0.08 -12.28
N PRO A 74 20.39 -0.54 -12.77
CA PRO A 74 20.39 -1.96 -13.18
C PRO A 74 20.00 -2.95 -12.07
N ALA A 75 20.08 -2.57 -10.80
CA ALA A 75 19.65 -3.39 -9.67
C ALA A 75 18.13 -3.45 -9.52
N VAL A 76 17.38 -2.56 -10.18
CA VAL A 76 15.91 -2.50 -10.10
C VAL A 76 15.32 -3.36 -11.21
N ALA A 77 14.82 -4.55 -10.83
CA ALA A 77 14.20 -5.47 -11.77
C ALA A 77 12.86 -4.94 -12.34
N TRP A 78 12.10 -4.23 -11.51
CA TRP A 78 10.85 -3.56 -11.86
C TRP A 78 10.49 -2.56 -10.77
N ALA A 79 9.67 -1.56 -11.12
CA ALA A 79 9.14 -0.60 -10.16
C ALA A 79 7.74 -0.17 -10.54
N ILE A 80 6.88 -0.01 -9.53
CA ILE A 80 5.52 0.46 -9.70
C ILE A 80 5.42 1.85 -9.05
N PRO A 81 5.23 2.93 -9.83
CA PRO A 81 4.93 4.23 -9.25
C PRO A 81 3.50 4.22 -8.71
N ILE A 82 3.30 4.72 -7.51
CA ILE A 82 1.99 4.92 -6.92
C ILE A 82 1.81 6.39 -6.54
N SER A 83 0.65 6.94 -6.83
CA SER A 83 0.21 8.26 -6.39
C SER A 83 -1.10 8.13 -5.65
N LEU A 84 -1.18 8.77 -4.50
CA LEU A 84 -2.30 8.71 -3.56
C LEU A 84 -2.68 10.14 -3.18
N GLY A 85 -3.95 10.37 -2.86
CA GLY A 85 -4.43 11.69 -2.42
C GLY A 85 -5.90 11.90 -2.72
N ASP A 86 -6.36 11.35 -3.84
CA ASP A 86 -7.74 11.48 -4.26
C ASP A 86 -8.64 10.38 -3.71
N SER A 87 -9.94 10.67 -3.70
CA SER A 87 -10.98 9.72 -3.32
C SER A 87 -12.21 9.90 -4.20
N HIS A 88 -12.93 8.80 -4.43
CA HIS A 88 -14.17 8.73 -5.19
C HIS A 88 -15.22 8.01 -4.35
N GLU A 89 -16.32 8.69 -4.00
CA GLU A 89 -17.41 8.13 -3.16
C GLU A 89 -16.90 7.44 -1.88
N GLY A 90 -15.88 8.03 -1.23
CA GLY A 90 -15.26 7.48 -0.01
C GLY A 90 -14.23 6.36 -0.25
N HIS A 91 -14.02 5.93 -1.49
CA HIS A 91 -12.98 4.98 -1.86
C HIS A 91 -11.71 5.69 -2.34
N ARG A 92 -10.53 5.21 -1.93
CA ARG A 92 -9.26 5.81 -2.33
C ARG A 92 -8.93 5.52 -3.80
N VAL A 93 -8.56 6.55 -4.54
CA VAL A 93 -8.07 6.44 -5.91
C VAL A 93 -6.55 6.29 -5.87
N VAL A 94 -6.01 5.44 -6.74
CA VAL A 94 -4.57 5.22 -6.88
C VAL A 94 -4.17 5.48 -8.32
N GLY A 95 -3.29 6.45 -8.53
CA GLY A 95 -2.61 6.63 -9.81
C GLY A 95 -1.42 5.68 -9.90
N THR A 96 -1.33 4.89 -10.95
CA THR A 96 -0.21 3.95 -11.17
C THR A 96 -0.04 3.66 -12.66
N THR A 97 0.85 2.72 -13.00
CA THR A 97 1.07 2.25 -14.39
C THR A 97 0.57 0.82 -14.57
N SER A 98 0.49 0.36 -15.81
CA SER A 98 0.08 -1.03 -16.13
C SER A 98 0.92 -2.09 -15.42
N ALA A 99 2.18 -1.79 -15.12
CA ALA A 99 3.09 -2.64 -14.34
C ALA A 99 2.52 -3.05 -12.97
N TYR A 100 1.56 -2.29 -12.44
CA TYR A 100 0.82 -2.66 -11.23
C TYR A 100 0.14 -4.03 -11.38
N PHE A 101 -0.50 -4.30 -12.51
CA PHE A 101 -1.21 -5.56 -12.72
C PHE A 101 -0.29 -6.74 -13.01
N ASP A 102 0.92 -6.48 -13.53
CA ASP A 102 1.90 -7.52 -13.85
C ASP A 102 2.69 -8.00 -12.64
N HIS A 103 3.10 -7.07 -11.78
CA HIS A 103 4.05 -7.31 -10.70
C HIS A 103 3.42 -7.31 -9.31
N PHE A 104 2.31 -6.59 -9.09
CA PHE A 104 1.70 -6.55 -7.76
C PHE A 104 1.09 -7.89 -7.38
N SER A 105 1.44 -8.38 -6.19
CA SER A 105 0.85 -9.58 -5.62
C SER A 105 0.54 -9.41 -4.14
N TYR A 106 -0.55 -10.03 -3.70
CA TYR A 106 -1.04 -9.88 -2.33
C TYR A 106 -1.14 -11.23 -1.60
N GLY A 107 -0.90 -11.19 -0.29
CA GLY A 107 -0.88 -12.36 0.59
C GLY A 107 0.07 -13.45 0.09
N LYS A 108 -0.45 -14.65 -0.19
CA LYS A 108 0.33 -15.81 -0.65
C LYS A 108 0.69 -15.74 -2.15
N LYS A 109 1.28 -14.63 -2.62
CA LYS A 109 1.65 -14.39 -4.03
C LYS A 109 0.47 -14.51 -5.01
N ARG A 110 -0.73 -14.09 -4.60
CA ARG A 110 -1.87 -14.04 -5.53
C ARG A 110 -1.75 -12.80 -6.39
N ARG A 111 -1.81 -12.99 -7.71
CA ARG A 111 -1.84 -11.89 -8.68
C ARG A 111 -3.23 -11.27 -8.71
N LEU A 112 -3.28 -10.05 -9.25
CA LEU A 112 -4.55 -9.41 -9.59
C LEU A 112 -5.12 -10.11 -10.82
N GLU A 113 -6.40 -10.49 -10.74
CA GLU A 113 -7.12 -11.12 -11.84
C GLU A 113 -8.32 -10.25 -12.21
N PHE A 114 -8.55 -10.11 -13.51
CA PHE A 114 -9.68 -9.38 -14.05
C PHE A 114 -10.85 -10.34 -14.27
N THR A 115 -11.95 -10.13 -13.56
CA THR A 115 -13.20 -10.85 -13.84
C THR A 115 -13.84 -10.36 -15.13
N ASN A 116 -13.73 -9.06 -15.42
CA ASN A 116 -14.21 -8.43 -16.65
C ASN A 116 -13.32 -7.22 -16.98
N GLY A 117 -13.24 -6.86 -18.27
CA GLY A 117 -12.42 -5.75 -18.76
C GLY A 117 -10.92 -6.09 -18.89
N ALA A 118 -10.10 -5.04 -18.94
CA ALA A 118 -8.66 -5.12 -19.15
C ALA A 118 -7.91 -4.06 -18.29
N PRO A 119 -6.58 -4.15 -18.16
CA PRO A 119 -5.77 -3.03 -17.66
C PRO A 119 -6.04 -1.74 -18.43
N PHE A 120 -5.82 -0.59 -17.78
CA PHE A 120 -5.91 0.70 -18.46
C PHE A 120 -4.79 0.85 -19.50
N GLU A 121 -5.13 1.36 -20.69
CA GLU A 121 -4.18 1.68 -21.77
C GLU A 121 -4.14 3.19 -22.06
N GLY A 122 -5.29 3.86 -21.97
CA GLY A 122 -5.46 5.29 -22.19
C GLY A 122 -5.49 6.12 -20.91
N THR A 123 -5.37 7.44 -21.07
CA THR A 123 -5.39 8.41 -19.97
C THR A 123 -6.74 8.51 -19.25
N PHE A 124 -7.82 8.09 -19.92
CA PHE A 124 -9.19 8.16 -19.39
C PHE A 124 -9.73 6.80 -18.94
N ASP A 125 -8.90 5.77 -18.97
CA ASP A 125 -9.27 4.44 -18.53
C ASP A 125 -9.11 4.32 -17.01
N ALA A 126 -9.97 3.51 -16.39
CA ALA A 126 -9.90 3.23 -14.97
C ALA A 126 -10.23 1.75 -14.70
N VAL A 127 -9.53 1.17 -13.73
CA VAL A 127 -9.82 -0.17 -13.24
C VAL A 127 -10.54 -0.08 -11.89
N LEU A 128 -11.71 -0.71 -11.82
CA LEU A 128 -12.53 -0.74 -10.61
C LEU A 128 -12.20 -1.96 -9.76
N GLY A 129 -11.95 -1.74 -8.47
CA GLY A 129 -11.83 -2.84 -7.51
C GLY A 129 -13.18 -3.56 -7.34
N SER A 130 -13.15 -4.88 -7.15
CA SER A 130 -14.37 -5.71 -6.99
C SER A 130 -15.33 -5.18 -5.94
N GLU A 131 -14.82 -4.70 -4.80
CA GLU A 131 -15.65 -4.14 -3.74
C GLU A 131 -16.30 -2.82 -4.15
N VAL A 132 -15.54 -1.92 -4.79
CA VAL A 132 -16.04 -0.62 -5.27
C VAL A 132 -17.14 -0.84 -6.31
N ALA A 133 -16.93 -1.73 -7.27
CA ALA A 133 -17.91 -2.06 -8.31
C ALA A 133 -19.22 -2.60 -7.70
N LYS A 134 -19.13 -3.47 -6.69
CA LYS A 134 -20.32 -4.02 -6.01
C LYS A 134 -21.06 -2.98 -5.18
N THR A 135 -20.35 -2.17 -4.41
CA THR A 135 -20.92 -1.20 -3.48
C THR A 135 -21.57 -0.03 -4.23
N LEU A 136 -20.91 0.48 -5.27
CA LEU A 136 -21.40 1.61 -6.06
C LEU A 136 -22.29 1.17 -7.24
N GLY A 137 -22.42 -0.14 -7.47
CA GLY A 137 -23.23 -0.69 -8.56
C GLY A 137 -22.68 -0.41 -9.96
N TYR A 138 -21.37 -0.15 -10.08
CA TYR A 138 -20.71 0.10 -11.36
C TYR A 138 -20.58 -1.17 -12.17
N LYS A 139 -20.72 -1.02 -13.49
CA LYS A 139 -20.55 -2.08 -14.47
C LYS A 139 -19.44 -1.68 -15.43
N VAL A 140 -18.65 -2.68 -15.81
CA VAL A 140 -17.66 -2.55 -16.88
C VAL A 140 -18.38 -3.01 -18.14
N ASP A 141 -18.49 -2.11 -19.12
CA ASP A 141 -19.07 -2.39 -20.43
C ASP A 141 -18.18 -3.29 -21.28
#